data_AF-A0A354GN51-F1
#
_entry.id   AF-A0A354GN51-F1
#
_cell.length_a   1.000
_cell.length_b   1.000
_cell.length_c   1.000
_cell.angle_alpha   90.00
_cell.angle_beta   90.00
_cell.angle_gamma   90.00
#
_symmetry.space_group_name_H-M   'P 1'
#
loop_
_entity.id
_entity.type
_entity.pdbx_description
1 polymer ?
#
loop_
_entity_poly.entity_id
_entity_poly.type
_entity_poly.pdbx_seq_one_letter_code
_entity_poly.pdbx_strand_id
1 'polypeptide(L)' 'MSSHRVEEAAPEALRKEIFLALVETQDKEVGVARSRRLVAERFSVTEILVRAIEEEGLDHEWPPL' A
#
# COMPACT_ATOMS: atom_id res chain seq x y z
N MET A 1 -14.59 12.52 8.09
CA MET A 1 -14.91 11.27 8.80
C MET A 1 -14.60 10.09 7.89
N SER A 2 -13.44 9.41 8.02
CA SER A 2 -13.22 8.01 7.57
C SER A 2 -11.75 7.51 7.60
N SER A 3 -10.77 8.20 8.19
CA SER A 3 -9.38 7.67 8.29
C SER A 3 -9.24 6.40 9.15
N HIS A 4 -10.28 6.00 9.90
CA HIS A 4 -10.21 4.84 10.80
C HIS A 4 -10.27 3.47 10.11
N ARG A 5 -10.55 3.41 8.80
CA ARG A 5 -10.77 2.12 8.11
C ARG A 5 -9.47 1.36 7.82
N VAL A 6 -8.33 2.05 7.83
CA VAL A 6 -7.02 1.49 7.48
C VAL A 6 -6.25 1.06 8.73
N GLU A 7 -6.36 1.83 9.81
CA GLU A 7 -5.73 1.56 11.11
C GLU A 7 -6.27 0.30 11.78
N GLU A 8 -7.59 0.06 11.70
CA GLU A 8 -8.21 -1.19 12.18
C GLU A 8 -7.93 -2.39 11.26
N ALA A 9 -7.74 -2.17 9.96
CA ALA A 9 -7.62 -3.24 8.98
C ALA A 9 -6.25 -3.92 8.97
N ALA A 10 -5.18 -3.17 9.30
CA ALA A 10 -3.81 -3.69 9.29
C ALA A 10 -2.93 -2.90 10.27
N PRO A 11 -2.04 -3.55 11.03
CA PRO A 11 -1.03 -2.86 11.83
C PRO A 11 -0.13 -1.96 10.96
N GLU A 12 0.36 -0.84 11.48
CA GLU A 12 1.22 0.10 10.72
C GLU A 12 2.43 -0.59 10.08
N ALA A 13 3.06 -1.53 10.79
CA ALA A 13 4.17 -2.32 10.25
C ALA A 13 3.78 -3.07 8.97
N LEU A 14 2.59 -3.69 8.94
CA LEU A 14 2.07 -4.38 7.76
C LEU A 14 1.73 -3.39 6.64
N ARG A 15 1.19 -2.20 6.98
CA ARG A 15 0.92 -1.15 5.98
C ARG A 15 2.19 -0.65 5.33
N LYS A 16 3.25 -0.41 6.11
CA LYS A 16 4.59 -0.07 5.60
C LYS A 16 5.18 -1.16 4.71
N GLU A 17 4.98 -2.43 5.06
CA GLU A 17 5.43 -3.56 4.25
C GLU A 17 4.69 -3.62 2.90
N ILE A 18 3.36 -3.43 2.93
CA ILE A 18 2.52 -3.34 1.73
C ILE A 18 2.95 -2.16 0.85
N PHE A 19 3.22 -1.00 1.46
CA PHE A 19 3.68 0.19 0.76
C PHE A 19 5.04 -0.04 0.09
N LEU A 20 6.01 -0.60 0.81
CA LEU A 20 7.33 -0.93 0.27
C LEU A 20 7.20 -1.89 -0.93
N ALA A 21 6.41 -2.95 -0.79
CA ALA A 21 6.17 -3.89 -1.89
C ALA A 21 5.50 -3.23 -3.10
N LEU A 22 4.65 -2.22 -2.88
CA LEU A 22 4.05 -1.42 -3.95
C LEU A 22 5.10 -0.60 -4.69
N VAL A 23 5.97 0.11 -3.98
CA VAL A 23 7.08 0.88 -4.57
C VAL A 23 8.00 -0.03 -5.38
N GLU A 24 8.46 -1.15 -4.79
CA GLU A 24 9.31 -2.13 -5.47
C GLU A 24 8.67 -2.74 -6.72
N THR A 25 7.34 -2.87 -6.74
CA THR A 25 6.61 -3.40 -7.90
C THR A 25 6.49 -2.34 -9.00
N GLN A 26 6.28 -1.07 -8.64
CA GLN A 26 6.23 0.05 -9.58
C GLN A 26 7.60 0.33 -10.20
N ASP A 27 8.69 0.19 -9.44
CA ASP A 27 10.08 0.33 -9.91
C ASP A 27 10.46 -0.65 -11.03
N LYS A 28 9.75 -1.78 -11.14
CA LYS A 28 9.92 -2.75 -12.22
C LYS A 28 9.20 -2.37 -13.51
N GLU A 29 8.88 -1.09 -13.69
CA GLU A 29 8.11 -0.53 -14.81
C GLU A 29 6.71 -1.15 -15.00
N VAL A 30 6.16 -1.70 -13.91
CA VAL A 30 4.78 -2.19 -13.89
C VAL A 30 3.86 -0.99 -13.68
N GLY A 31 2.93 -0.76 -14.61
CA GLY A 31 1.98 0.36 -14.49
C GLY A 31 1.19 0.30 -13.16
N VAL A 32 0.99 1.47 -12.53
CA VAL A 32 0.43 1.65 -11.18
C VAL A 32 -0.80 0.77 -10.89
N ALA A 33 -1.77 0.72 -11.80
CA ALA A 33 -2.98 -0.10 -11.61
C ALA A 33 -2.70 -1.61 -11.55
N ARG A 34 -1.71 -2.09 -12.32
CA ARG A 34 -1.28 -3.49 -12.27
C ARG A 34 -0.46 -3.76 -11.00
N SER A 35 0.36 -2.81 -10.57
CA SER A 35 1.13 -2.92 -9.32
C SER A 35 0.21 -3.05 -8.10
N ARG A 36 -0.85 -2.24 -8.01
CA ARG A 36 -1.86 -2.35 -6.94
C ARG A 36 -2.52 -3.73 -6.89
N ARG A 37 -2.90 -4.29 -8.05
CA ARG A 37 -3.45 -5.65 -8.14
C ARG A 37 -2.48 -6.72 -7.65
N LEU A 38 -1.24 -6.69 -8.14
CA LEU A 38 -0.22 -7.67 -7.76
C LEU A 38 0.08 -7.64 -6.25
N VAL A 39 0.13 -6.45 -5.66
CA VAL A 39 0.32 -6.29 -4.21
C VAL A 39 -0.92 -6.75 -3.45
N ALA A 40 -2.11 -6.40 -3.91
CA ALA A 40 -3.36 -6.85 -3.30
C ALA A 40 -3.44 -8.38 -3.24
N GLU A 41 -3.10 -9.07 -4.33
CA GLU A 41 -3.01 -10.52 -4.40
C GLU A 41 -1.93 -11.08 -3.47
N ARG A 42 -0.72 -10.50 -3.48
CA ARG A 42 0.42 -10.94 -2.65
C ARG A 42 0.10 -10.92 -1.15
N PHE A 43 -0.61 -9.90 -0.69
CA PHE A 43 -0.96 -9.73 0.73
C PHE A 43 -2.37 -10.20 1.08
N SER A 44 -3.12 -10.76 0.12
CA SER A 44 -4.53 -11.17 0.30
C SER A 44 -5.40 -10.04 0.86
N VAL A 45 -5.17 -8.83 0.36
CA VAL A 45 -5.94 -7.62 0.69
C VAL A 45 -6.70 -7.10 -0.52
N THR A 46 -7.54 -6.08 -0.33
CA THR A 46 -8.25 -5.44 -1.45
C THR A 46 -7.41 -4.35 -2.08
N GLU A 47 -7.60 -4.10 -3.39
CA GLU A 47 -6.98 -2.96 -4.08
C GLU A 47 -7.35 -1.62 -3.43
N ILE A 48 -8.53 -1.52 -2.83
CA ILE A 48 -8.99 -0.34 -2.09
C ILE A 48 -8.08 -0.09 -0.87
N LEU A 49 -7.72 -1.14 -0.13
CA LEU A 49 -6.80 -1.04 0.99
C LEU A 49 -5.39 -0.66 0.52
N VAL A 50 -4.90 -1.27 -0.57
CA VAL A 50 -3.59 -0.92 -1.14
C VAL A 50 -3.53 0.54 -1.56
N ARG A 51 -4.59 1.05 -2.19
CA ARG A 51 -4.69 2.47 -2.56
C ARG A 51 -4.70 3.38 -1.32
N ALA A 52 -5.44 3.02 -0.28
CA ALA A 52 -5.47 3.82 0.94
C ALA A 52 -4.10 3.86 1.65
N ILE A 53 -3.38 2.72 1.64
CA ILE A 53 -2.00 2.62 2.14
C ILE A 53 -1.03 3.44 1.27
N GLU A 54 -1.23 3.48 -0.05
CA GLU A 54 -0.44 4.32 -0.96
C GLU A 54 -0.63 5.81 -0.64
N GLU A 55 -1.87 6.26 -0.44
CA GLU A 55 -2.17 7.63 -0.01
C GLU A 55 -1.53 7.94 1.36
N GLU A 56 -1.68 7.05 2.36
CA GLU A 56 -1.07 7.17 3.69
C GLU A 56 0.48 7.22 3.62
N GLY A 57 1.10 6.34 2.85
CA GLY A 57 2.54 6.26 2.75
C GLY A 57 3.16 7.46 2.03
N LEU A 58 2.46 8.07 1.08
CA LEU A 58 2.88 9.34 0.47
C LEU A 58 2.77 10.50 1.47
N ASP A 59 1.69 10.55 2.24
CA ASP A 59 1.47 11.58 3.27
C ASP A 59 2.48 11.46 4.43
N HIS A 60 2.91 10.24 4.76
CA HIS A 60 3.83 9.93 5.85
C HIS A 60 5.30 9.75 5.41
N GLU A 61 5.61 10.03 4.14
CA GLU A 61 6.95 9.91 3.55
C GLU A 61 7.58 8.51 3.76
N TRP A 62 6.79 7.46 3.54
CA TRP A 62 7.26 6.08 3.58
C TRP A 62 7.87 5.65 2.25
N PRO A 63 8.76 4.64 2.27
CA PRO A 63 9.56 4.25 3.44
C PRO A 63 10.54 5.39 3.80
N PRO A 64 10.88 5.60 5.09
CA PRO A 64 11.91 6.57 5.44
C PRO A 64 13.23 6.09 4.83
N LEU A 65 13.70 6.78 3.79
CA LEU A 65 15.00 6.55 3.15
C LEU A 65 16.12 7.10 4.01
#